data_AF-A0A351KXQ5-F1
#
_entry.id   AF-A0A351KXQ5-F1
#
_cell.length_a   1.000
_cell.length_b   1.000
_cell.length_c   1.000
_cell.angle_alpha   90.00
_cell.angle_beta   90.00
_cell.angle_gamma   90.00
#
_symmetry.space_group_name_H-M   'P 1'
#
loop_
_entity.id
_entity.type
_entity.pdbx_description
1 polymer ?
#
loop_
_entity_poly.entity_id
_entity_poly.type
_entity_poly.pdbx_seq_one_letter_code
_entity_poly.pdbx_strand_id
1 'polypeptide(L)'
;MRLQHAEGTYTITVPDRNTTRSAFGGRLRLYDVHIAKMFEVTYSDCQEMPEAGSRTWYYFAGNGNIDMGEFTITCELANNIANAYGLGRSLRTTIEYSQEEAGPPISTVRSIPTLDITGSKIPRWLNFVQRFRPVRR
;
A
#
# COMPACT_ATOMS: atom_id res chain seq x y z
N MET A 1 10.21 4.64 -3.99
CA MET A 1 9.28 4.24 -2.91
C MET A 1 10.00 3.21 -2.05
N ARG A 2 9.93 3.37 -0.73
CA ARG A 2 10.51 2.46 0.27
C ARG A 2 9.38 1.89 1.11
N LEU A 3 9.39 0.58 1.32
CA LEU A 3 8.43 -0.14 2.14
C LEU A 3 9.17 -0.77 3.30
N GLN A 4 8.66 -0.58 4.51
CA GLN A 4 9.26 -1.10 5.73
C GLN A 4 8.17 -1.78 6.56
N HIS A 5 8.54 -2.78 7.34
CA HIS A 5 7.68 -3.46 8.30
C HIS A 5 8.41 -3.62 9.64
N ALA A 6 7.80 -3.16 10.71
CA ALA A 6 8.33 -3.26 12.06
C ALA A 6 7.16 -3.37 13.05
N GLU A 7 7.27 -4.25 14.04
CA GLU A 7 6.29 -4.37 15.15
C GLU A 7 4.83 -4.46 14.66
N GLY A 8 4.58 -5.25 13.62
CA GLY A 8 3.23 -5.44 13.04
C GLY A 8 2.68 -4.25 12.23
N THR A 9 3.50 -3.23 11.99
CA THR A 9 3.11 -2.03 11.25
C THR A 9 3.93 -1.86 9.99
N TYR A 10 3.28 -1.42 8.92
CA TYR A 10 3.93 -1.06 7.67
C TYR A 10 4.17 0.44 7.58
N THR A 11 5.28 0.81 6.93
CA THR A 11 5.57 2.20 6.54
C THR A 11 5.84 2.25 5.05
N ILE A 12 5.17 3.17 4.36
CA ILE A 12 5.45 3.52 2.96
C ILE A 12 5.97 4.94 2.89
N THR A 13 7.20 5.08 2.39
CA THR A 13 7.85 6.37 2.18
C THR A 13 8.08 6.59 0.70
N VAL A 14 7.56 7.69 0.16
CA VAL A 14 7.70 8.04 -1.27
C VAL A 14 8.49 9.34 -1.44
N PRO A 15 9.33 9.45 -2.49
CA PRO A 15 10.12 10.65 -2.72
C PRO A 15 9.27 11.83 -3.20
N ASP A 16 8.13 11.54 -3.81
CA ASP A 16 7.23 12.54 -4.39
C ASP A 16 6.63 13.45 -3.32
N ARG A 17 6.89 14.76 -3.43
CA ARG A 17 6.19 15.78 -2.62
C ARG A 17 4.78 16.05 -3.16
N ASN A 18 4.65 16.17 -4.48
CA ASN A 18 3.36 16.35 -5.13
C ASN A 18 2.77 15.00 -5.51
N THR A 19 1.98 14.42 -4.61
CA THR A 19 1.31 13.13 -4.81
C THR A 19 0.00 13.26 -5.61
N THR A 20 -0.43 14.49 -5.95
CA THR A 20 -1.62 14.72 -6.78
C THR A 20 -1.31 14.73 -8.28
N ARG A 21 -0.03 14.69 -8.67
CA ARG A 21 0.37 14.57 -10.07
C ARG A 21 -0.05 13.23 -10.65
N SER A 22 -0.30 13.21 -11.96
CA SER A 22 -0.66 12.01 -12.71
C SER A 22 0.43 10.94 -12.57
N ALA A 23 0.00 9.71 -12.30
CA ALA A 23 0.80 8.51 -12.38
C ALA A 23 0.81 8.02 -13.84
N PHE A 24 2.01 7.86 -14.40
CA PHE A 24 2.23 7.28 -15.74
C PHE A 24 1.46 7.99 -16.89
N GLY A 25 1.14 9.28 -16.73
CA GLY A 25 0.37 10.04 -17.73
C GLY A 25 -1.12 9.68 -17.79
N GLY A 26 -1.60 8.85 -16.87
CA GLY A 26 -3.01 8.43 -16.77
C GLY A 26 -3.86 9.31 -15.85
N ARG A 27 -5.08 8.84 -15.60
CA ARG A 27 -6.04 9.53 -14.71
C ARG A 27 -5.77 9.31 -13.21
N LEU A 28 -5.03 8.27 -12.87
CA LEU A 28 -4.63 8.01 -11.49
C LEU A 28 -3.58 9.03 -11.05
N ARG A 29 -3.67 9.48 -9.81
CA ARG A 29 -2.61 10.27 -9.17
C ARG A 29 -1.62 9.31 -8.52
N LEU A 30 -0.41 9.78 -8.24
CA LEU A 30 0.56 8.99 -7.47
C LEU A 30 -0.02 8.52 -6.12
N TYR A 31 -0.77 9.38 -5.43
CA TYR A 31 -1.50 9.03 -4.21
C TYR A 31 -2.37 7.78 -4.40
N ASP A 32 -3.12 7.69 -5.50
CA ASP A 32 -4.06 6.60 -5.76
C ASP A 32 -3.31 5.26 -5.99
N VAL A 33 -2.10 5.32 -6.56
CA VAL A 33 -1.21 4.16 -6.76
C VAL A 33 -0.54 3.73 -5.45
N HIS A 34 -0.17 4.68 -4.60
CA HIS A 34 0.42 4.36 -3.29
C HIS A 34 -0.60 3.67 -2.38
N ILE A 35 -1.84 4.14 -2.36
CA ILE A 35 -2.93 3.46 -1.64
C ILE A 35 -3.15 2.06 -2.22
N ALA A 36 -3.16 1.91 -3.55
CA ALA A 36 -3.27 0.59 -4.17
C ALA A 36 -2.15 -0.35 -3.69
N LYS A 37 -0.91 0.17 -3.58
CA LYS A 37 0.21 -0.62 -3.08
C LYS A 37 0.04 -1.12 -1.65
N MET A 38 -0.54 -0.32 -0.76
CA MET A 38 -0.85 -0.74 0.61
C MET A 38 -1.86 -1.90 0.61
N PHE A 39 -2.89 -1.81 -0.26
CA PHE A 39 -3.88 -2.88 -0.44
C PHE A 39 -3.28 -4.16 -1.00
N GLU A 40 -2.43 -4.05 -2.02
CA GLU A 40 -1.73 -5.19 -2.64
C GLU A 40 -0.87 -5.95 -1.63
N VAL A 41 -0.07 -5.23 -0.84
CA VAL A 41 0.78 -5.84 0.19
C VAL A 41 -0.08 -6.43 1.30
N THR A 42 -1.09 -5.72 1.77
CA THR A 42 -2.01 -6.23 2.81
C THR A 42 -2.75 -7.48 2.35
N TYR A 43 -3.23 -7.52 1.10
CA TYR A 43 -3.85 -8.70 0.52
C TYR A 43 -2.91 -9.91 0.54
N SER A 44 -1.66 -9.72 0.08
CA SER A 44 -0.66 -10.79 0.05
C SER A 44 -0.37 -11.33 1.46
N ASP A 45 -0.23 -10.44 2.43
CA ASP A 45 -0.06 -10.80 3.85
C ASP A 45 -1.24 -11.61 4.39
N CYS A 46 -2.47 -11.21 4.07
CA CYS A 46 -3.66 -11.90 4.53
C CYS A 46 -3.86 -13.28 3.89
N GLN A 47 -3.24 -13.55 2.74
CA GLN A 47 -3.21 -14.92 2.19
C GLN A 47 -2.23 -15.80 2.96
N GLU A 48 -1.11 -15.24 3.43
CA GLU A 48 -0.10 -15.98 4.20
C GLU A 48 -0.50 -16.12 5.67
N MET A 49 -1.18 -15.12 6.23
CA MET A 49 -1.60 -15.05 7.63
C MET A 49 -3.05 -14.58 7.75
N PRO A 50 -4.04 -15.44 7.45
CA PRO A 50 -5.45 -15.05 7.43
C PRO A 50 -5.97 -14.53 8.78
N GLU A 51 -5.39 -14.98 9.89
CA GLU A 51 -5.81 -14.61 11.24
C GLU A 51 -5.28 -13.24 11.71
N ALA A 52 -4.41 -12.60 10.93
CA ALA A 52 -3.72 -11.40 11.38
C ALA A 52 -4.58 -10.12 11.37
N GLY A 53 -5.89 -10.24 11.09
CA GLY A 53 -6.92 -9.21 11.27
C GLY A 53 -6.82 -7.98 10.35
N SER A 54 -5.79 -7.16 10.58
CA SER A 54 -5.54 -5.91 9.84
C SER A 54 -4.05 -5.57 9.75
N ARG A 55 -3.72 -4.64 8.85
CA ARG A 55 -2.41 -4.00 8.78
C ARG A 55 -2.56 -2.49 8.98
N THR A 56 -1.76 -1.96 9.88
CA THR A 56 -1.57 -0.52 10.04
C THR A 56 -0.48 -0.05 9.08
N TRP A 57 -0.69 1.12 8.48
CA TRP A 57 0.18 1.73 7.49
C TRP A 57 0.45 3.18 7.85
N TYR A 58 1.70 3.55 8.06
CA TYR A 58 2.13 4.94 8.07
C TYR A 58 2.55 5.36 6.67
N TYR A 59 2.00 6.48 6.18
CA TYR A 59 2.31 6.98 4.85
C TYR A 59 3.04 8.32 4.94
N PHE A 60 4.28 8.35 4.42
CA PHE A 60 5.05 9.58 4.27
C PHE A 60 5.36 9.91 2.81
N ALA A 61 5.21 11.19 2.47
CA ALA A 61 5.59 11.76 1.19
C ALA A 61 6.83 12.68 1.32
N GLY A 62 7.43 13.04 0.18
CA GLY A 62 8.58 13.94 0.16
C GLY A 62 9.82 13.42 0.92
N ASN A 63 10.12 12.12 0.83
CA ASN A 63 11.21 11.45 1.57
C ASN A 63 11.04 11.51 3.10
N GLY A 64 9.82 11.33 3.60
CA GLY A 64 9.55 11.32 5.05
C GLY A 64 9.12 12.67 5.62
N ASN A 65 9.23 13.75 4.85
CA ASN A 65 9.00 15.11 5.34
C ASN A 65 7.52 15.52 5.41
N ILE A 66 6.61 14.74 4.81
CA ILE A 66 5.19 15.04 4.77
C ILE A 66 4.43 13.85 5.31
N ASP A 67 3.80 14.03 6.47
CA ASP A 67 2.89 13.04 7.04
C ASP A 67 1.55 13.04 6.29
N MET A 68 1.27 11.91 5.64
CA MET A 68 0.03 11.67 4.89
C MET A 68 -1.02 10.94 5.73
N GLY A 69 -0.65 10.49 6.93
CA GLY A 69 -1.50 9.85 7.92
C GLY A 69 -1.25 8.36 8.11
N GLU A 70 -1.91 7.84 9.13
CA GLU A 70 -2.01 6.43 9.48
C GLU A 70 -3.26 5.83 8.85
N PHE A 71 -3.16 4.66 8.25
CA PHE A 71 -4.27 3.94 7.63
C PHE A 71 -4.36 2.53 8.21
N THR A 72 -5.58 2.02 8.34
CA THR A 72 -5.81 0.62 8.72
C THR A 72 -6.53 -0.10 7.60
N ILE A 73 -5.98 -1.23 7.16
CA ILE A 73 -6.58 -2.08 6.13
C ILE A 73 -6.82 -3.46 6.74
N THR A 74 -8.10 -3.85 6.86
CA THR A 74 -8.46 -5.20 7.32
C THR A 74 -8.22 -6.23 6.23
N CYS A 75 -8.00 -7.50 6.62
CA CYS A 75 -7.91 -8.59 5.66
C CYS A 75 -9.20 -8.76 4.84
N GLU A 76 -10.36 -8.56 5.47
CA GLU A 76 -11.65 -8.56 4.78
C GLU A 76 -11.70 -7.47 3.70
N LEU A 77 -11.32 -6.23 4.04
CA LEU A 77 -11.33 -5.12 3.08
C LEU A 77 -10.34 -5.36 1.95
N ALA A 78 -9.13 -5.85 2.24
CA ALA A 78 -8.13 -6.18 1.23
C ALA A 78 -8.63 -7.26 0.26
N ASN A 79 -9.23 -8.33 0.77
CA ASN A 79 -9.85 -9.38 -0.04
C ASN A 79 -11.00 -8.85 -0.89
N ASN A 80 -11.89 -8.02 -0.33
CA ASN A 80 -13.00 -7.41 -1.06
C ASN A 80 -12.51 -6.52 -2.20
N ILE A 81 -11.46 -5.73 -1.97
CA ILE A 81 -10.84 -4.90 -3.02
C ILE A 81 -10.18 -5.77 -4.09
N ALA A 82 -9.42 -6.81 -3.72
CA ALA A 82 -8.83 -7.75 -4.67
C ALA A 82 -9.90 -8.44 -5.53
N ASN A 83 -11.02 -8.87 -4.93
CA ASN A 83 -12.12 -9.49 -5.65
C ASN A 83 -12.85 -8.51 -6.59
N ALA A 84 -13.09 -7.27 -6.15
CA ALA A 84 -13.81 -6.27 -6.91
C ALA A 84 -13.03 -5.74 -8.13
N TYR A 85 -11.71 -5.60 -7.99
CA TYR A 85 -10.85 -5.05 -9.03
C TYR A 85 -10.11 -6.14 -9.82
N GLY A 86 -9.99 -7.34 -9.27
CA GLY A 86 -9.15 -8.40 -9.83
C GLY A 86 -7.66 -8.14 -9.59
N LEU A 87 -6.87 -9.19 -9.76
CA LEU A 87 -5.41 -9.15 -9.65
C LEU A 87 -4.78 -9.26 -11.04
N GLY A 88 -3.84 -8.37 -11.32
CA GLY A 88 -2.96 -8.42 -12.48
C GLY A 88 -1.66 -9.16 -12.19
N ARG A 89 -0.63 -8.86 -12.98
CA ARG A 89 0.70 -9.47 -12.83
C ARG A 89 1.30 -9.16 -11.45
N SER A 90 2.02 -10.13 -10.88
CA SER A 90 2.81 -9.86 -9.69
C SER A 90 4.06 -9.06 -10.01
N LEU A 91 4.38 -8.10 -9.15
CA LEU A 91 5.60 -7.30 -9.21
C LEU A 91 6.52 -7.61 -8.04
N ARG A 92 7.81 -7.73 -8.33
CA ARG A 92 8.86 -7.85 -7.31
C ARG A 92 8.87 -6.59 -6.45
N THR A 93 8.57 -6.76 -5.17
CA THR A 93 8.43 -5.68 -4.20
C THR A 93 9.41 -5.94 -3.08
N THR A 94 10.37 -5.03 -2.89
CA THR A 94 11.30 -5.07 -1.76
C THR A 94 10.62 -4.48 -0.53
N ILE A 95 10.65 -5.21 0.58
CA ILE A 95 10.18 -4.75 1.89
C ILE A 95 11.33 -4.94 2.88
N GLU A 96 11.63 -3.91 3.65
CA GLU A 96 12.63 -3.95 4.71
C GLU A 96 11.97 -4.33 6.03
N TYR A 97 12.34 -5.46 6.60
CA TYR A 97 11.85 -5.94 7.88
C TYR A 97 12.82 -5.53 8.98
N SER A 98 12.32 -4.82 9.99
CA SER A 98 13.08 -4.55 11.21
C SER A 98 13.45 -5.86 11.89
N GLN A 99 14.66 -5.92 12.44
CA GLN A 99 15.08 -7.00 13.33
C GLN A 99 15.13 -6.54 14.79
N GLU A 100 14.58 -5.35 15.09
CA GLU A 100 14.58 -4.76 16.44
C GLU A 100 16.00 -4.78 17.04
N GLU A 101 16.16 -5.36 18.24
CA GLU A 101 17.45 -5.50 18.92
C GLU A 101 18.38 -6.55 18.29
N ALA A 102 17.86 -7.45 17.43
CA ALA A 102 18.63 -8.54 16.84
C ALA A 102 19.56 -8.08 15.70
N GLY A 103 19.38 -6.88 15.16
CA GLY A 103 20.32 -6.32 14.19
C GLY A 103 19.73 -5.31 13.19
N PRO A 104 20.47 -4.98 12.12
CA PRO A 104 20.00 -4.05 11.11
C PRO A 104 18.79 -4.61 10.33
N PRO A 105 17.94 -3.76 9.72
CA PRO A 105 16.82 -4.24 8.91
C PRO A 105 17.25 -5.14 7.75
N ILE A 106 16.48 -6.20 7.46
CA ILE A 106 16.71 -7.11 6.34
C ILE A 106 15.77 -6.76 5.19
N SER A 107 16.30 -6.66 3.97
CA SER A 107 15.49 -6.52 2.76
C SER A 107 15.06 -7.88 2.22
N THR A 108 13.75 -8.09 2.09
CA THR A 108 13.19 -9.28 1.42
C THR A 108 12.43 -8.85 0.17
N VAL A 109 12.64 -9.57 -0.93
CA VAL A 109 11.90 -9.36 -2.17
C VAL A 109 10.73 -10.32 -2.24
N ARG A 110 9.51 -9.80 -2.26
CA ARG A 110 8.27 -10.58 -2.39
C ARG A 110 7.62 -10.38 -3.75
N SER A 111 6.94 -11.41 -4.24
CA SER A 111 6.14 -11.35 -5.47
C SER A 111 4.72 -10.93 -5.10
N ILE A 112 4.41 -9.64 -5.22
CA ILE A 112 3.13 -9.09 -4.77
C ILE A 112 2.21 -8.88 -5.99
N PRO A 113 1.01 -9.49 -6.04
CA PRO A 113 0.06 -9.25 -7.12
C PRO A 113 -0.40 -7.79 -7.14
N THR A 114 -0.56 -7.20 -8.32
CA THR A 114 -1.05 -5.82 -8.45
C THR A 114 -2.55 -5.76 -8.65
N LEU A 115 -3.23 -4.74 -8.15
CA LEU A 115 -4.64 -4.53 -8.47
C LEU A 115 -4.81 -4.16 -9.95
N ASP A 116 -5.75 -4.81 -10.65
CA ASP A 116 -6.07 -4.47 -12.04
C ASP A 116 -7.00 -3.25 -12.11
N ILE A 117 -6.42 -2.07 -11.87
CA ILE A 117 -7.12 -0.77 -11.89
C ILE A 117 -7.01 -0.16 -13.30
N THR A 118 -7.67 -0.79 -14.27
CA THR A 118 -7.63 -0.36 -15.68
C THR A 118 -9.01 -0.06 -16.24
N GLY A 119 -9.06 0.65 -17.38
CA GLY A 119 -10.29 0.92 -18.13
C GLY A 119 -11.42 1.51 -17.29
N SER A 120 -12.58 0.85 -17.30
CA SER A 120 -13.79 1.28 -16.60
C SER A 120 -13.71 1.17 -15.07
N LYS A 121 -12.68 0.52 -14.51
CA LYS A 121 -12.47 0.39 -13.05
C LYS A 121 -11.86 1.66 -12.45
N ILE A 122 -11.17 2.49 -13.25
CA ILE A 122 -10.47 3.69 -12.76
C ILE A 122 -11.40 4.66 -12.00
N PRO A 123 -12.58 5.06 -12.51
CA PRO A 123 -13.44 5.98 -11.78
C PRO A 123 -13.95 5.41 -10.44
N ARG A 124 -14.17 4.09 -10.36
CA ARG A 124 -14.58 3.42 -9.11
C ARG A 124 -13.46 3.45 -8.09
N TRP A 125 -12.22 3.19 -8.52
CA TRP A 125 -11.05 3.26 -7.65
C TRP A 125 -10.85 4.67 -7.09
N LEU A 126 -10.95 5.69 -7.94
CA LEU A 126 -10.83 7.09 -7.50
C LEU A 126 -11.89 7.46 -6.45
N ASN A 127 -13.14 7.00 -6.64
CA ASN A 127 -14.21 7.23 -5.65
C ASN A 127 -13.92 6.53 -4.31
N PHE A 128 -13.43 5.29 -4.37
CA PHE A 128 -13.02 4.54 -3.19
C PHE A 128 -11.90 5.28 -2.42
N VAL A 129 -10.81 5.65 -3.11
CA VAL A 129 -9.66 6.33 -2.49
C VAL A 129 -10.05 7.68 -1.87
N GLN A 130 -10.99 8.42 -2.45
CA GLN A 130 -11.49 9.68 -1.85
C GLN A 130 -12.19 9.49 -0.50
N ARG A 131 -12.74 8.29 -0.25
CA ARG A 131 -13.44 7.92 0.98
C ARG A 131 -12.56 7.17 1.96
N PHE A 132 -11.50 6.52 1.48
CA PHE A 132 -10.52 5.85 2.32
C PHE A 132 -9.58 6.89 2.95
N ARG A 133 -9.92 7.31 4.17
CA ARG A 133 -9.22 8.38 4.91
C ARG A 133 -8.30 7.78 5.97
N PRO A 134 -7.23 8.49 6.35
CA PRO A 134 -6.39 8.06 7.45
C PRO A 134 -7.18 8.07 8.76
N VAL A 135 -6.90 7.10 9.64
CA VAL A 135 -7.45 7.02 11.00
C VAL A 135 -6.81 8.07 11.92
N ARG A 136 -5.58 8.51 11.61
CA ARG A 136 -4.84 9.56 12.33
C ARG A 136 -3.94 10.36 11.40
N ARG A 137 -3.68 11.63 11.73
CA ARG A 137 -2.75 12.54 11.03
C ARG A 137 -2.00 13.40 12.03
#